data_AF-Q2U5F6-F1
#
_entry.id   AF-Q2U5F6-F1
#
_cell.length_a   1.000
_cell.length_b   1.000
_cell.length_c   1.000
_cell.angle_alpha   90.00
_cell.angle_beta   90.00
_cell.angle_gamma   90.00
#
_symmetry.space_group_name_H-M   'P 1'
#
loop_
_entity.id
_entity.type
_entity.pdbx_description
1 polymer ?
#
loop_
_entity_poly.entity_id
_entity_poly.type
_entity_poly.pdbx_seq_one_letter_code
_entity_poly.pdbx_strand_id
1 'polypeptide(L)'
;MVSFNTSLISGSWQHEWVLIHRAHLHEALKDKAQAPGQGTPIVLHTSAKVADVDAQAATITLEDGQRFEGDLVLGADGVHSVTRRHVSGKEVNAFSSGRNAFRFMIPRKEALEDPETAPMVQTNGTVLMWHSADSKVVIYPCVNNEILNFVCIHPDNLTNEYVTQGWNSGVGKDTLLNAFKDFEPGVLKMLNKADPETLKIWPLLDMETLPQWVNGRLALMGDAAHPFLPYRASGGAMAIEDGLSLAVMLPGDVSREDVPTRLELYAKARQERVLQIQEYTRESGRRHVGGKEDVIAAIISSYIYDHDEWDHSSEVLRQHLWSQNQQVYYRQPTVFGPMPGPRQDFWGRSRAAASTKAKFCTASIRFKTSRTLLKNLLPSSSYSFTDGLDWLAGGGYNHFGLYIHGVQYKSADGQITEGSYLPVLFEDLADPILSGREELGFPKVFSSIDVNRRRHSYHVTASWRGGVWGQLNLTGLEEKSEEETQTNGSTKTPPNLLLHRYMPSVGKDRKGTPEAEYPVVVDSAEDLTVVPSRITRELRATDARLEIDGLDWNQLPTLHHIVSRLAEVPVYQVIEAKVVEGEGVADVSSARRIEP
;
A
#
# COMPACT_ATOMS: atom_id res chain seq x y z
N MET A 1 -28.42 36.89 -8.05
CA MET A 1 -27.53 36.20 -9.00
C MET A 1 -26.20 35.93 -8.31
N VAL A 2 -25.66 34.72 -8.42
CA VAL A 2 -24.28 34.38 -8.08
C VAL A 2 -23.60 33.94 -9.38
N SER A 3 -22.40 34.45 -9.64
CA SER A 3 -21.60 34.08 -10.81
C SER A 3 -20.17 33.83 -10.39
N PHE A 4 -19.55 32.77 -10.91
CA PHE A 4 -18.11 32.58 -10.76
C PHE A 4 -17.48 32.18 -12.08
N ASN A 5 -16.27 32.70 -12.31
CA ASN A 5 -15.46 32.35 -13.46
C ASN A 5 -14.50 31.24 -13.04
N THR A 6 -14.47 30.15 -13.81
CA THR A 6 -13.60 29.00 -13.52
C THR A 6 -12.12 29.38 -13.49
N SER A 7 -11.70 30.39 -14.24
CA SER A 7 -10.31 30.88 -14.22
C SER A 7 -9.93 31.60 -12.92
N LEU A 8 -10.91 32.05 -12.11
CA LEU A 8 -10.64 32.69 -10.82
C LEU A 8 -10.41 31.66 -9.71
N ILE A 9 -10.89 30.43 -9.90
CA ILE A 9 -10.72 29.31 -8.96
C ILE A 9 -9.70 28.28 -9.45
N SER A 10 -9.22 28.38 -10.69
CA SER A 10 -8.24 27.45 -11.27
C SER A 10 -6.89 27.45 -10.55
N GLY A 11 -6.59 28.47 -9.75
CA GLY A 11 -5.41 28.52 -8.88
C GLY A 11 -5.67 28.11 -7.43
N SER A 12 -6.91 27.80 -7.06
CA SER A 12 -7.26 27.38 -5.70
C SER A 12 -6.95 25.91 -5.46
N TRP A 13 -6.97 25.09 -6.50
CA TRP A 13 -6.76 23.64 -6.44
C TRP A 13 -5.57 23.20 -7.30
N GLN A 14 -5.00 22.04 -7.00
CA GLN A 14 -3.85 21.49 -7.72
C GLN A 14 -4.14 21.22 -9.21
N HIS A 15 -5.41 20.94 -9.54
CA HIS A 15 -5.85 20.57 -10.89
C HIS A 15 -7.00 21.46 -11.37
N GLU A 16 -7.10 21.62 -12.68
CA GLU A 16 -8.10 22.51 -13.31
C GLU A 16 -9.53 22.00 -13.10
N TRP A 17 -10.44 22.93 -12.76
CA TRP A 17 -11.86 22.65 -12.74
C TRP A 17 -12.48 22.86 -14.13
N VAL A 18 -13.10 21.83 -14.68
CA VAL A 18 -13.53 21.78 -16.09
C VAL A 18 -15.05 21.63 -16.24
N LEU A 19 -15.59 22.32 -17.25
CA LEU A 19 -16.98 22.20 -17.69
C LEU A 19 -17.02 21.40 -19.00
N ILE A 20 -17.60 20.21 -18.98
CA ILE A 20 -17.53 19.29 -20.12
C ILE A 20 -18.93 18.85 -20.56
N HIS A 21 -19.12 18.72 -21.87
CA HIS A 21 -20.31 18.09 -22.43
C HIS A 21 -20.26 16.57 -22.20
N ARG A 22 -21.27 16.01 -21.50
CA ARG A 22 -21.28 14.61 -21.07
C ARG A 22 -20.99 13.62 -22.19
N ALA A 23 -21.58 13.80 -23.37
CA ALA A 23 -21.36 12.87 -24.48
C ALA A 23 -19.92 12.89 -24.99
N HIS A 24 -19.25 14.05 -24.97
CA HIS A 24 -17.84 14.15 -25.39
C HIS A 24 -16.91 13.50 -24.35
N LEU A 25 -17.19 13.70 -23.05
CA LEU A 25 -16.44 13.01 -22.00
C LEU A 25 -16.60 11.49 -22.12
N HIS A 26 -17.83 11.02 -22.28
CA HIS A 26 -18.13 9.61 -22.44
C HIS A 26 -17.44 9.01 -23.67
N GLU A 27 -17.50 9.70 -24.82
CA GLU A 27 -16.82 9.25 -26.04
C GLU A 27 -15.31 9.18 -25.86
N ALA A 28 -14.69 10.21 -25.28
CA ALA A 28 -13.26 10.21 -25.01
C ALA A 28 -12.83 9.08 -24.06
N LEU A 29 -13.61 8.80 -23.01
CA LEU A 29 -13.35 7.69 -22.09
C LEU A 29 -13.51 6.33 -22.78
N LYS A 30 -14.55 6.18 -23.61
CA LYS A 30 -14.78 4.98 -24.42
C LYS A 30 -13.62 4.72 -25.38
N ASP A 31 -13.21 5.74 -26.13
CA ASP A 31 -12.08 5.65 -27.06
C ASP A 31 -10.78 5.27 -26.33
N LYS A 32 -10.55 5.82 -25.14
CA LYS A 32 -9.39 5.46 -24.32
C LYS A 32 -9.46 4.03 -23.79
N ALA A 33 -10.62 3.55 -23.36
CA ALA A 33 -10.79 2.19 -22.89
C ALA A 33 -10.61 1.14 -24.01
N GLN A 34 -10.88 1.50 -25.26
CA GLN A 34 -10.71 0.63 -26.44
C GLN A 34 -9.32 0.74 -27.10
N ALA A 35 -8.53 1.75 -26.75
CA ALA A 35 -7.19 1.94 -27.30
C ALA A 35 -6.14 1.02 -26.63
N PRO A 36 -5.06 0.64 -27.34
CA PRO A 36 -3.93 -0.05 -26.72
C PRO A 36 -3.32 0.76 -25.56
N GLY A 37 -3.00 0.09 -24.45
CA GLY A 37 -2.44 0.70 -23.26
C GLY A 37 -1.75 -0.31 -22.35
N GLN A 38 -1.60 0.03 -21.06
CA GLN A 38 -1.04 -0.90 -20.06
C GLN A 38 -1.95 -2.10 -19.80
N GLY A 39 -3.28 -1.90 -19.90
CA GLY A 39 -4.28 -2.94 -19.77
C GLY A 39 -4.78 -3.48 -21.11
N THR A 40 -5.55 -4.56 -21.05
CA THR A 40 -6.27 -5.11 -22.21
C THR A 40 -7.39 -4.17 -22.64
N PRO A 41 -7.47 -3.78 -23.93
CA PRO A 41 -8.59 -3.00 -24.43
C PRO A 41 -9.94 -3.65 -24.15
N ILE A 42 -10.94 -2.85 -23.77
CA ILE A 42 -12.27 -3.38 -23.44
C ILE A 42 -12.98 -3.94 -24.68
N VAL A 43 -13.81 -4.96 -24.45
CA VAL A 43 -14.80 -5.42 -25.44
C VAL A 43 -16.15 -4.80 -25.08
N LEU A 44 -16.73 -4.02 -25.99
CA LEU A 44 -18.00 -3.34 -25.77
C LEU A 44 -19.15 -4.09 -26.45
N HIS A 45 -20.09 -4.58 -25.63
CA HIS A 45 -21.36 -5.16 -26.10
C HIS A 45 -22.47 -4.12 -25.92
N THR A 46 -22.96 -3.57 -27.03
CA THR A 46 -24.10 -2.62 -27.02
C THR A 46 -25.41 -3.36 -27.25
N SER A 47 -26.52 -2.76 -26.83
CA SER A 47 -27.85 -3.41 -26.88
C SER A 47 -27.92 -4.74 -26.13
N ALA A 48 -27.02 -4.94 -25.16
CA ALA A 48 -26.92 -6.13 -24.33
C ALA A 48 -27.51 -5.84 -22.94
N LYS A 49 -28.84 -5.91 -22.82
CA LYS A 49 -29.53 -5.58 -21.57
C LYS A 49 -29.37 -6.72 -20.56
N VAL A 50 -28.77 -6.42 -19.42
CA VAL A 50 -28.63 -7.36 -18.29
C VAL A 50 -29.99 -7.55 -17.61
N ALA A 51 -30.38 -8.81 -17.43
CA ALA A 51 -31.62 -9.22 -16.79
C ALA A 51 -31.40 -9.77 -15.38
N ASP A 52 -30.27 -10.44 -15.14
CA ASP A 52 -29.99 -11.12 -13.87
C ASP A 52 -28.48 -11.22 -13.58
N VAL A 53 -28.12 -11.33 -12.29
CA VAL A 53 -26.73 -11.44 -11.83
C VAL A 53 -26.61 -12.51 -10.74
N ASP A 54 -25.63 -13.42 -10.91
CA ASP A 54 -25.13 -14.26 -9.84
C ASP A 54 -23.88 -13.61 -9.22
N ALA A 55 -24.06 -13.06 -8.02
CA ALA A 55 -23.03 -12.35 -7.29
C ALA A 55 -21.89 -13.26 -6.77
N GLN A 56 -22.16 -14.56 -6.56
CA GLN A 56 -21.15 -15.50 -6.04
C GLN A 56 -20.34 -16.13 -7.16
N ALA A 57 -20.98 -16.43 -8.29
CA ALA A 57 -20.31 -16.97 -9.48
C ALA A 57 -19.65 -15.89 -10.35
N ALA A 58 -20.00 -14.61 -10.15
CA ALA A 58 -19.66 -13.49 -11.03
C ALA A 58 -20.14 -13.71 -12.47
N THR A 59 -21.45 -13.96 -12.59
CA THR A 59 -22.12 -14.23 -13.87
C THR A 59 -23.23 -13.23 -14.11
N ILE A 60 -23.32 -12.71 -15.34
CA ILE A 60 -24.47 -11.92 -15.80
C ILE A 60 -25.27 -12.71 -16.82
N THR A 61 -26.59 -12.58 -16.79
CA THR A 61 -27.50 -13.12 -17.81
C THR A 61 -28.20 -11.96 -18.51
N LEU A 62 -28.15 -11.95 -19.84
CA LEU A 62 -28.83 -10.97 -20.68
C LEU A 62 -30.31 -11.35 -20.91
N GLU A 63 -31.12 -10.41 -21.36
CA GLU A 63 -32.54 -10.65 -21.68
C GLU A 63 -32.76 -11.71 -22.78
N ASP A 64 -31.80 -11.89 -23.69
CA ASP A 64 -31.84 -12.93 -24.73
C ASP A 64 -31.41 -14.32 -24.23
N GLY A 65 -31.03 -14.43 -22.95
CA GLY A 65 -30.57 -15.65 -22.30
C GLY A 65 -29.08 -15.91 -22.40
N GLN A 66 -28.31 -15.09 -23.13
CA GLN A 66 -26.84 -15.22 -23.17
C GLN A 66 -26.24 -14.98 -21.78
N ARG A 67 -25.19 -15.73 -21.45
CA ARG A 67 -24.47 -15.63 -20.18
C ARG A 67 -23.02 -15.24 -20.38
N PHE A 68 -22.50 -14.41 -19.49
CA PHE A 68 -21.09 -14.04 -19.40
C PHE A 68 -20.59 -14.31 -18.00
N GLU A 69 -19.41 -14.91 -17.91
CA GLU A 69 -18.74 -15.25 -16.65
C GLU A 69 -17.42 -14.49 -16.54
N GLY A 70 -17.04 -14.13 -15.32
CA GLY A 70 -15.77 -13.49 -15.02
C GLY A 70 -15.30 -13.74 -13.59
N ASP A 71 -14.32 -12.96 -13.15
CA ASP A 71 -13.83 -13.01 -11.77
C ASP A 71 -14.64 -12.13 -10.82
N LEU A 72 -15.28 -11.08 -11.36
CA LEU A 72 -16.17 -10.15 -10.66
C LEU A 72 -17.18 -9.49 -11.61
N VAL A 73 -18.22 -8.86 -11.02
CA VAL A 73 -19.20 -8.04 -11.72
C VAL A 73 -19.23 -6.65 -11.06
N LEU A 74 -19.17 -5.60 -11.87
CA LEU A 74 -19.35 -4.21 -11.43
C LEU A 74 -20.72 -3.69 -11.88
N GLY A 75 -21.58 -3.39 -10.92
CA GLY A 75 -22.88 -2.74 -11.14
C GLY A 75 -22.72 -1.24 -11.28
N ALA A 76 -22.60 -0.77 -12.52
CA ALA A 76 -22.52 0.65 -12.89
C ALA A 76 -23.73 1.08 -13.76
N ASP A 77 -24.89 0.48 -13.51
CA ASP A 77 -26.12 0.56 -14.31
C ASP A 77 -27.09 1.67 -13.87
N GLY A 78 -26.60 2.59 -13.03
CA GLY A 78 -27.23 3.88 -12.75
C GLY A 78 -28.40 3.83 -11.77
N VAL A 79 -29.16 4.92 -11.70
CA VAL A 79 -30.23 5.13 -10.70
C VAL A 79 -31.35 4.08 -10.77
N HIS A 80 -31.54 3.43 -11.92
CA HIS A 80 -32.52 2.35 -12.12
C HIS A 80 -31.87 0.95 -12.10
N SER A 81 -30.78 0.81 -11.36
CA SER A 81 -29.97 -0.41 -11.28
C SER A 81 -30.79 -1.69 -11.07
N VAL A 82 -30.55 -2.66 -11.95
CA VAL A 82 -30.99 -4.05 -11.81
C VAL A 82 -30.02 -4.83 -10.92
N THR A 83 -28.74 -4.46 -10.91
CA THR A 83 -27.72 -5.17 -10.10
C THR A 83 -27.87 -4.90 -8.61
N ARG A 84 -28.42 -3.74 -8.23
CA ARG A 84 -28.54 -3.30 -6.82
C ARG A 84 -29.26 -4.31 -5.93
N ARG A 85 -30.36 -4.92 -6.40
CA ARG A 85 -31.11 -5.92 -5.63
C ARG A 85 -30.28 -7.16 -5.28
N HIS A 86 -29.28 -7.49 -6.09
CA HIS A 86 -28.40 -8.63 -5.88
C HIS A 86 -27.36 -8.36 -4.79
N VAL A 87 -27.17 -7.10 -4.38
CA VAL A 87 -26.39 -6.74 -3.19
C VAL A 87 -27.29 -6.60 -1.97
N SER A 88 -28.39 -5.84 -2.05
CA SER A 88 -29.28 -5.59 -0.91
C SER A 88 -30.15 -6.78 -0.50
N GLY A 89 -30.28 -7.80 -1.35
CA GLY A 89 -31.20 -8.92 -1.15
C GLY A 89 -32.69 -8.56 -1.29
N LYS A 90 -32.99 -7.31 -1.68
CA LYS A 90 -34.35 -6.79 -1.88
C LYS A 90 -34.35 -5.67 -2.90
N GLU A 91 -35.50 -5.39 -3.51
CA GLU A 91 -35.65 -4.24 -4.39
C GLU A 91 -35.47 -2.93 -3.60
N VAL A 92 -34.58 -2.07 -4.12
CA VAL A 92 -34.32 -0.72 -3.59
C VAL A 92 -34.49 0.25 -4.75
N ASN A 93 -35.58 1.00 -4.70
CA ASN A 93 -35.99 1.93 -5.75
C ASN A 93 -35.66 3.36 -5.37
N ALA A 94 -35.25 4.14 -6.36
CA ALA A 94 -35.15 5.58 -6.23
C ALA A 94 -36.55 6.21 -6.16
N PHE A 95 -36.67 7.34 -5.48
CA PHE A 95 -37.90 8.10 -5.29
C PHE A 95 -37.69 9.57 -5.69
N SER A 96 -38.80 10.28 -5.98
CA SER A 96 -38.74 11.71 -6.30
C SER A 96 -38.17 12.50 -5.13
N SER A 97 -37.23 13.40 -5.39
CA SER A 97 -36.75 14.36 -4.40
C SER A 97 -37.72 15.54 -4.19
N GLY A 98 -38.92 15.50 -4.80
CA GLY A 98 -39.86 16.61 -4.87
C GLY A 98 -39.47 17.69 -5.88
N ARG A 99 -38.51 17.41 -6.78
CA ARG A 99 -37.96 18.38 -7.74
C ARG A 99 -37.78 17.75 -9.12
N ASN A 100 -38.04 18.56 -10.14
CA ASN A 100 -37.72 18.26 -11.53
C ASN A 100 -36.74 19.32 -12.06
N ALA A 101 -36.07 19.03 -13.17
CA ALA A 101 -35.21 19.98 -13.86
C ALA A 101 -35.53 20.03 -15.35
N PHE A 102 -35.77 21.24 -15.88
CA PHE A 102 -35.65 21.44 -17.32
C PHE A 102 -34.18 21.38 -17.71
N ARG A 103 -33.88 20.66 -18.78
CA ARG A 103 -32.54 20.51 -19.35
C ARG A 103 -32.62 20.80 -20.84
N PHE A 104 -31.80 21.73 -21.29
CA PHE A 104 -31.66 22.08 -22.70
C PHE A 104 -30.32 22.79 -22.92
N MET A 105 -29.98 22.98 -24.19
CA MET A 105 -28.79 23.69 -24.61
C MET A 105 -29.16 24.71 -25.68
N ILE A 106 -28.41 25.80 -25.75
CA ILE A 106 -28.51 26.77 -26.84
C ILE A 106 -27.11 27.14 -27.34
N PRO A 107 -26.94 27.50 -28.62
CA PRO A 107 -25.73 28.15 -29.08
C PRO A 107 -25.48 29.44 -28.29
N ARG A 108 -24.28 29.60 -27.72
CA ARG A 108 -23.92 30.82 -26.96
C ARG A 108 -24.06 32.08 -27.81
N LYS A 109 -23.84 31.97 -29.12
CA LYS A 109 -24.00 33.06 -30.07
C LYS A 109 -25.39 33.71 -30.02
N GLU A 110 -26.47 32.92 -29.86
CA GLU A 110 -27.84 33.44 -29.77
C GLU A 110 -28.09 34.30 -28.52
N ALA A 111 -27.33 34.04 -27.45
CA ALA A 111 -27.32 34.84 -26.25
C ALA A 111 -26.46 36.12 -26.42
N LEU A 112 -25.37 36.04 -27.19
CA LEU A 112 -24.45 37.17 -27.45
C LEU A 112 -25.01 38.18 -28.46
N GLU A 113 -25.85 37.76 -29.39
CA GLU A 113 -26.46 38.65 -30.40
C GLU A 113 -27.61 39.51 -29.85
N ASP A 114 -28.09 39.19 -28.64
CA ASP A 114 -29.16 39.92 -27.97
C ASP A 114 -28.56 40.85 -26.90
N PRO A 115 -28.70 42.19 -27.04
CA PRO A 115 -28.07 43.17 -26.15
C PRO A 115 -28.40 43.01 -24.66
N GLU A 116 -29.56 42.41 -24.34
CA GLU A 116 -29.98 42.21 -22.95
C GLU A 116 -29.37 40.95 -22.33
N THR A 117 -29.10 39.91 -23.11
CA THR A 117 -28.53 38.64 -22.61
C THR A 117 -27.02 38.56 -22.80
N ALA A 118 -26.45 39.31 -23.74
CA ALA A 118 -25.03 39.30 -24.05
C ALA A 118 -24.12 39.60 -22.84
N PRO A 119 -24.41 40.61 -21.99
CA PRO A 119 -23.58 40.91 -20.83
C PRO A 119 -23.45 39.75 -19.84
N MET A 120 -24.44 38.86 -19.79
CA MET A 120 -24.49 37.72 -18.87
C MET A 120 -23.49 36.62 -19.27
N VAL A 121 -23.21 36.47 -20.56
CA VAL A 121 -22.44 35.33 -21.11
C VAL A 121 -21.21 35.74 -21.90
N GLN A 122 -20.83 37.03 -21.92
CA GLN A 122 -19.67 37.54 -22.66
C GLN A 122 -18.33 36.98 -22.15
N THR A 123 -18.25 36.63 -20.86
CA THR A 123 -17.05 36.07 -20.24
C THR A 123 -17.01 34.56 -20.43
N ASN A 124 -15.91 34.05 -21.00
CA ASN A 124 -15.70 32.60 -21.14
C ASN A 124 -15.59 31.92 -19.75
N GLY A 125 -15.95 30.65 -19.67
CA GLY A 125 -15.80 29.84 -18.45
C GLY A 125 -16.64 30.32 -17.27
N THR A 126 -17.72 31.07 -17.50
CA THR A 126 -18.53 31.61 -16.40
C THR A 126 -19.73 30.72 -16.11
N VAL A 127 -19.85 30.27 -14.86
CA VAL A 127 -21.05 29.60 -14.35
C VAL A 127 -21.95 30.64 -13.71
N LEU A 128 -23.22 30.66 -14.12
CA LEU A 128 -24.22 31.60 -13.68
C LEU A 128 -25.30 30.85 -12.90
N MET A 129 -25.67 31.37 -11.73
CA MET A 129 -26.66 30.78 -10.85
C MET A 129 -27.67 31.83 -10.36
N TRP A 130 -28.94 31.53 -10.57
CA TRP A 130 -30.06 32.27 -10.00
C TRP A 130 -30.85 31.37 -9.08
N HIS A 131 -31.29 31.95 -7.97
CA HIS A 131 -32.01 31.26 -6.93
C HIS A 131 -33.27 32.07 -6.60
N SER A 132 -34.42 31.40 -6.55
CA SER A 132 -35.61 31.85 -5.83
C SER A 132 -35.77 31.02 -4.56
N ALA A 133 -36.91 31.16 -3.86
CA ALA A 133 -37.21 30.37 -2.68
C ALA A 133 -37.22 28.85 -2.96
N ASP A 134 -37.72 28.45 -4.13
CA ASP A 134 -37.97 27.05 -4.48
C ASP A 134 -37.42 26.64 -5.85
N SER A 135 -36.83 27.54 -6.63
CA SER A 135 -36.39 27.26 -8.00
C SER A 135 -34.96 27.76 -8.21
N LYS A 136 -34.22 27.09 -9.10
CA LYS A 136 -32.83 27.42 -9.42
C LYS A 136 -32.60 27.36 -10.92
N VAL A 137 -31.89 28.35 -11.46
CA VAL A 137 -31.42 28.34 -12.85
C VAL A 137 -29.90 28.33 -12.81
N VAL A 138 -29.29 27.32 -13.42
CA VAL A 138 -27.84 27.21 -13.59
C VAL A 138 -27.54 27.19 -15.07
N ILE A 139 -26.68 28.11 -15.51
CA ILE A 139 -26.22 28.22 -16.89
C ILE A 139 -24.69 28.14 -16.89
N TYR A 140 -24.12 27.31 -17.76
CA TYR A 140 -22.67 27.25 -17.92
C TYR A 140 -22.27 26.90 -19.35
N PRO A 141 -21.13 27.40 -19.84
CA PRO A 141 -20.61 27.05 -21.15
C PRO A 141 -20.06 25.63 -21.17
N CYS A 142 -20.23 24.94 -22.30
CA CYS A 142 -19.55 23.71 -22.65
C CYS A 142 -19.13 23.78 -24.13
N VAL A 143 -18.49 22.72 -24.65
CA VAL A 143 -18.01 22.65 -26.04
C VAL A 143 -17.21 23.91 -26.40
N ASN A 144 -16.09 24.11 -25.70
CA ASN A 144 -15.20 25.27 -25.90
C ASN A 144 -15.88 26.65 -25.79
N ASN A 145 -16.92 26.77 -24.97
CA ASN A 145 -17.75 27.98 -24.83
C ASN A 145 -18.65 28.30 -26.03
N GLU A 146 -18.88 27.35 -26.94
CA GLU A 146 -19.78 27.56 -28.07
C GLU A 146 -21.24 27.26 -27.71
N ILE A 147 -21.47 26.39 -26.73
CA ILE A 147 -22.79 25.95 -26.28
C ILE A 147 -23.00 26.34 -24.81
N LEU A 148 -24.20 26.80 -24.48
CA LEU A 148 -24.63 27.04 -23.10
C LEU A 148 -25.55 25.89 -22.66
N ASN A 149 -25.22 25.23 -21.56
CA ASN A 149 -26.06 24.23 -20.92
C ASN A 149 -26.94 24.88 -19.85
N PHE A 150 -28.22 24.53 -19.84
CA PHE A 150 -29.22 25.03 -18.90
C PHE A 150 -29.70 23.91 -17.98
N VAL A 151 -29.74 24.20 -16.68
CA VAL A 151 -30.36 23.36 -15.66
C VAL A 151 -31.33 24.23 -14.86
N CYS A 152 -32.63 24.03 -15.07
CA CYS A 152 -33.67 24.82 -14.42
C CYS A 152 -34.48 23.94 -13.46
N ILE A 153 -34.04 23.91 -12.20
CA ILE A 153 -34.63 23.11 -11.13
C ILE A 153 -35.87 23.82 -10.57
N HIS A 154 -36.96 23.08 -10.41
CA HIS A 154 -38.26 23.59 -9.97
C HIS A 154 -39.02 22.52 -9.16
N PRO A 155 -40.05 22.89 -8.37
CA PRO A 155 -40.97 21.93 -7.75
C PRO A 155 -41.56 20.95 -8.77
N ASP A 156 -41.57 19.66 -8.46
CA ASP A 156 -42.01 18.61 -9.39
C ASP A 156 -43.52 18.67 -9.71
N ASN A 157 -44.34 19.18 -8.79
CA ASN A 157 -45.78 19.38 -8.97
C ASN A 157 -46.15 20.31 -10.14
N LEU A 158 -45.22 21.15 -10.63
CA LEU A 158 -45.44 21.99 -11.80
C LEU A 158 -45.36 21.22 -13.12
N THR A 159 -44.76 20.02 -13.12
CA THR A 159 -44.42 19.31 -14.35
C THR A 159 -44.55 17.78 -14.30
N ASN A 160 -44.96 17.19 -13.18
CA ASN A 160 -45.08 15.74 -13.01
C ASN A 160 -46.02 15.08 -14.04
N GLU A 161 -47.03 15.79 -14.55
CA GLU A 161 -47.91 15.29 -15.62
C GLU A 161 -47.17 14.99 -16.93
N TYR A 162 -46.06 15.67 -17.21
CA TYR A 162 -45.23 15.43 -18.40
C TYR A 162 -44.27 14.27 -18.19
N VAL A 163 -43.79 14.08 -16.96
CA VAL A 163 -42.88 12.97 -16.58
C VAL A 163 -43.59 11.62 -16.68
N THR A 164 -44.87 11.55 -16.30
CA THR A 164 -45.66 10.30 -16.34
C THR A 164 -46.07 9.86 -17.74
N GLN A 165 -46.08 10.76 -18.73
CA GLN A 165 -46.43 10.46 -20.13
C GLN A 165 -45.27 9.88 -20.95
N GLY A 166 -44.07 9.75 -20.36
CA GLY A 166 -42.90 9.15 -20.99
C GLY A 166 -42.02 10.14 -21.78
N TRP A 167 -40.78 9.73 -22.07
CA TRP A 167 -39.67 10.55 -22.61
C TRP A 167 -39.93 11.40 -23.89
N ASN A 168 -41.06 11.15 -24.58
CA ASN A 168 -41.43 11.75 -25.86
C ASN A 168 -42.61 12.75 -25.80
N SER A 169 -43.15 13.06 -24.61
CA SER A 169 -44.09 14.18 -24.46
C SER A 169 -43.32 15.50 -24.55
N GLY A 170 -43.37 16.18 -25.71
CA GLY A 170 -42.74 17.48 -25.88
C GLY A 170 -43.30 18.46 -24.84
N VAL A 171 -42.43 19.04 -24.02
CA VAL A 171 -42.85 20.03 -23.03
C VAL A 171 -42.87 21.39 -23.69
N GLY A 172 -44.00 22.10 -23.53
CA GLY A 172 -44.15 23.44 -24.05
C GLY A 172 -43.15 24.41 -23.41
N LYS A 173 -42.53 25.24 -24.24
CA LYS A 173 -41.71 26.38 -23.80
C LYS A 173 -42.47 27.32 -22.86
N ASP A 174 -43.79 27.44 -23.03
CA ASP A 174 -44.65 28.18 -22.13
C ASP A 174 -44.65 27.60 -20.71
N THR A 175 -44.59 26.27 -20.56
CA THR A 175 -44.48 25.61 -19.24
C THR A 175 -43.16 25.98 -18.57
N LEU A 176 -42.05 26.01 -19.31
CA LEU A 176 -40.76 26.51 -18.81
C LEU A 176 -40.87 27.96 -18.35
N LEU A 177 -41.38 28.87 -19.18
CA LEU A 177 -41.47 30.28 -18.83
C LEU A 177 -42.42 30.53 -17.64
N ASN A 178 -43.53 29.80 -17.56
CA ASN A 178 -44.47 29.89 -16.45
C ASN A 178 -43.85 29.41 -15.13
N ALA A 179 -43.05 28.34 -15.16
CA ALA A 179 -42.37 27.82 -13.97
C ALA A 179 -41.34 28.81 -13.39
N PHE A 180 -40.78 29.69 -14.23
CA PHE A 180 -39.75 30.66 -13.84
C PHE A 180 -40.21 32.12 -13.94
N LYS A 181 -41.51 32.39 -14.07
CA LYS A 181 -42.09 33.72 -14.35
C LYS A 181 -41.67 34.85 -13.38
N ASP A 182 -41.28 34.49 -12.16
CA ASP A 182 -40.87 35.43 -11.11
C ASP A 182 -39.35 35.74 -11.14
N PHE A 183 -38.60 35.16 -12.07
CA PHE A 183 -37.19 35.49 -12.31
C PHE A 183 -37.06 36.79 -13.10
N GLU A 184 -35.89 37.42 -12.99
CA GLU A 184 -35.62 38.70 -13.66
C GLU A 184 -35.76 38.62 -15.19
N PRO A 185 -36.14 39.72 -15.88
CA PRO A 185 -36.44 39.71 -17.31
C PRO A 185 -35.33 39.13 -18.20
N GLY A 186 -34.06 39.37 -17.87
CA GLY A 186 -32.93 38.82 -18.61
C GLY A 186 -32.85 37.29 -18.56
N VAL A 187 -33.18 36.68 -17.41
CA VAL A 187 -33.24 35.22 -17.27
C VAL A 187 -34.40 34.66 -18.08
N LEU A 188 -35.59 35.27 -17.99
CA LEU A 188 -36.74 34.85 -18.79
C LEU A 188 -36.45 34.95 -20.29
N LYS A 189 -35.77 36.01 -20.74
CA LYS A 189 -35.34 36.18 -22.12
C LYS A 189 -34.35 35.09 -22.54
N MET A 190 -33.47 34.67 -21.63
CA MET A 190 -32.58 33.53 -21.87
C MET A 190 -33.32 32.21 -21.99
N LEU A 191 -34.23 31.91 -21.06
CA LEU A 191 -35.06 30.70 -21.10
C LEU A 191 -35.95 30.67 -22.35
N ASN A 192 -36.38 31.85 -22.84
CA ASN A 192 -37.11 31.99 -24.08
C ASN A 192 -36.25 31.73 -25.34
N LYS A 193 -34.98 31.35 -25.24
CA LYS A 193 -34.20 30.83 -26.38
C LYS A 193 -34.17 29.31 -26.43
N ALA A 194 -34.80 28.62 -25.46
CA ALA A 194 -34.92 27.17 -25.48
C ALA A 194 -35.61 26.70 -26.77
N ASP A 195 -35.01 25.70 -27.40
CA ASP A 195 -35.59 24.97 -28.52
C ASP A 195 -36.65 23.98 -28.00
N PRO A 196 -37.91 24.10 -28.41
CA PRO A 196 -38.99 23.22 -27.98
C PRO A 196 -38.76 21.74 -28.29
N GLU A 197 -38.01 21.42 -29.36
CA GLU A 197 -37.79 20.02 -29.77
C GLU A 197 -36.80 19.29 -28.86
N THR A 198 -35.82 20.02 -28.33
CA THR A 198 -34.75 19.49 -27.47
C THR A 198 -34.97 19.74 -25.98
N LEU A 199 -35.99 20.52 -25.60
CA LEU A 199 -36.36 20.78 -24.21
C LEU A 199 -36.87 19.49 -23.53
N LYS A 200 -36.19 19.08 -22.46
CA LYS A 200 -36.55 17.88 -21.68
C LYS A 200 -36.73 18.21 -20.20
N ILE A 201 -37.60 17.44 -19.54
CA ILE A 201 -37.74 17.43 -18.08
C ILE A 201 -37.12 16.17 -17.52
N TRP A 202 -36.26 16.35 -16.52
CA TRP A 202 -35.55 15.30 -15.82
C TRP A 202 -36.05 15.24 -14.38
N PRO A 203 -36.66 14.12 -13.92
CA PRO A 203 -36.96 13.96 -12.52
C PRO A 203 -35.67 13.86 -11.70
N LEU A 204 -35.60 14.57 -10.59
CA LEU A 204 -34.47 14.46 -9.66
C LEU A 204 -34.80 13.37 -8.66
N LEU A 205 -34.11 12.25 -8.79
CA LEU A 205 -34.34 11.06 -7.98
C LEU A 205 -33.30 10.99 -6.85
N ASP A 206 -33.77 10.61 -5.67
CA ASP A 206 -32.96 10.25 -4.51
C ASP A 206 -33.20 8.79 -4.15
N MET A 207 -32.37 8.22 -3.30
CA MET A 207 -32.50 6.84 -2.84
C MET A 207 -32.09 6.75 -1.38
N GLU A 208 -32.70 5.83 -0.63
CA GLU A 208 -32.23 5.52 0.71
C GLU A 208 -30.75 5.10 0.68
N THR A 209 -30.01 5.47 1.71
CA THR A 209 -28.60 5.09 1.85
C THR A 209 -28.48 3.57 1.85
N LEU A 210 -27.70 3.05 0.91
CA LEU A 210 -27.45 1.63 0.79
C LEU A 210 -26.36 1.22 1.80
N PRO A 211 -26.64 0.31 2.76
CA PRO A 211 -25.69 -0.03 3.83
C PRO A 211 -24.52 -0.89 3.34
N GLN A 212 -24.66 -1.58 2.21
CA GLN A 212 -23.66 -2.48 1.64
C GLN A 212 -23.57 -2.26 0.15
N TRP A 213 -22.36 -2.18 -0.39
CA TRP A 213 -22.13 -2.01 -1.83
C TRP A 213 -21.62 -3.28 -2.49
N VAL A 214 -21.29 -4.30 -1.70
CA VAL A 214 -20.64 -5.52 -2.14
C VAL A 214 -21.44 -6.73 -1.67
N ASN A 215 -21.55 -7.73 -2.53
CA ASN A 215 -22.00 -9.07 -2.19
C ASN A 215 -21.15 -10.08 -2.95
N GLY A 216 -20.26 -10.79 -2.26
CA GLY A 216 -19.35 -11.75 -2.89
C GLY A 216 -18.47 -11.07 -3.93
N ARG A 217 -18.71 -11.37 -5.21
CA ARG A 217 -17.94 -10.86 -6.35
C ARG A 217 -18.66 -9.77 -7.14
N LEU A 218 -19.80 -9.28 -6.62
CA LEU A 218 -20.53 -8.15 -7.16
C LEU A 218 -20.25 -6.90 -6.31
N ALA A 219 -19.87 -5.79 -6.95
CA ALA A 219 -19.81 -4.48 -6.31
C ALA A 219 -20.59 -3.43 -7.11
N LEU A 220 -21.26 -2.52 -6.43
CA LEU A 220 -21.97 -1.37 -7.03
C LEU A 220 -21.08 -0.12 -7.02
N MET A 221 -21.24 0.72 -8.04
CA MET A 221 -20.55 2.02 -8.14
C MET A 221 -21.44 3.09 -8.80
N GLY A 222 -21.10 4.36 -8.62
CA GLY A 222 -21.86 5.47 -9.18
C GLY A 222 -23.33 5.45 -8.71
N ASP A 223 -24.25 5.89 -9.57
CA ASP A 223 -25.67 6.00 -9.21
C ASP A 223 -26.36 4.66 -8.89
N ALA A 224 -25.73 3.52 -9.20
CA ALA A 224 -26.22 2.21 -8.77
C ALA A 224 -26.05 2.03 -7.25
N ALA A 225 -25.00 2.60 -6.66
CA ALA A 225 -24.73 2.56 -5.23
C ALA A 225 -25.22 3.82 -4.50
N HIS A 226 -25.01 5.00 -5.08
CA HIS A 226 -25.18 6.30 -4.43
C HIS A 226 -25.61 7.38 -5.43
N PRO A 227 -26.89 7.39 -5.85
CA PRO A 227 -27.40 8.42 -6.75
C PRO A 227 -27.31 9.81 -6.10
N PHE A 228 -26.85 10.79 -6.87
CA PHE A 228 -26.68 12.17 -6.40
C PHE A 228 -27.76 13.10 -6.95
N LEU A 229 -28.29 13.96 -6.08
CA LEU A 229 -28.98 15.15 -6.53
C LEU A 229 -27.96 16.09 -7.20
N PRO A 230 -28.34 16.84 -8.25
CA PRO A 230 -27.39 17.62 -9.07
C PRO A 230 -26.81 18.86 -8.37
N TYR A 231 -27.00 18.99 -7.05
CA TYR A 231 -26.41 20.05 -6.27
C TYR A 231 -24.90 19.79 -6.10
N ARG A 232 -24.08 20.84 -6.23
CA ARG A 232 -22.60 20.80 -6.09
C ARG A 232 -21.84 20.01 -7.18
N ALA A 233 -22.51 19.51 -8.21
CA ALA A 233 -21.88 18.88 -9.38
C ALA A 233 -20.89 17.73 -9.08
N SER A 234 -21.07 17.03 -7.96
CA SER A 234 -20.13 16.01 -7.48
C SER A 234 -20.46 14.58 -7.91
N GLY A 235 -21.70 14.26 -8.30
CA GLY A 235 -22.12 12.87 -8.56
C GLY A 235 -21.27 12.14 -9.61
N GLY A 236 -21.02 12.77 -10.76
CA GLY A 236 -20.17 12.20 -11.81
C GLY A 236 -18.71 12.05 -11.37
N ALA A 237 -18.19 12.97 -10.56
CA ALA A 237 -16.85 12.87 -10.01
C ALA A 237 -16.74 11.70 -9.02
N MET A 238 -17.75 11.50 -8.16
CA MET A 238 -17.77 10.35 -7.24
C MET A 238 -17.75 9.02 -7.98
N ALA A 239 -18.50 8.89 -9.08
CA ALA A 239 -18.48 7.68 -9.91
C ALA A 239 -17.10 7.43 -10.57
N ILE A 240 -16.37 8.49 -10.94
CA ILE A 240 -15.01 8.38 -11.46
C ILE A 240 -14.03 7.96 -10.35
N GLU A 241 -14.14 8.56 -9.17
CA GLU A 241 -13.37 8.17 -7.98
C GLU A 241 -13.60 6.69 -7.62
N ASP A 242 -14.83 6.18 -7.72
CA ASP A 242 -15.10 4.74 -7.50
C ASP A 242 -14.31 3.86 -8.48
N GLY A 243 -14.25 4.24 -9.75
CA GLY A 243 -13.46 3.54 -10.77
C GLY A 243 -11.96 3.56 -10.47
N LEU A 244 -11.44 4.68 -9.94
CA LEU A 244 -10.04 4.79 -9.50
C LEU A 244 -9.76 3.89 -8.30
N SER A 245 -10.63 3.91 -7.29
CA SER A 245 -10.52 3.06 -6.10
C SER A 245 -10.52 1.58 -6.47
N LEU A 246 -11.45 1.15 -7.35
CA LEU A 246 -11.49 -0.23 -7.85
C LEU A 246 -10.20 -0.61 -8.59
N ALA A 247 -9.63 0.29 -9.41
CA ALA A 247 -8.36 0.04 -10.09
C ALA A 247 -7.19 -0.15 -9.10
N VAL A 248 -7.19 0.57 -7.97
CA VAL A 248 -6.22 0.38 -6.90
C VAL A 248 -6.43 -0.95 -6.18
N MET A 249 -7.68 -1.31 -5.86
CA MET A 249 -7.99 -2.53 -5.10
C MET A 249 -7.82 -3.81 -5.93
N LEU A 250 -7.90 -3.72 -7.25
CA LEU A 250 -7.89 -4.86 -8.18
C LEU A 250 -6.77 -4.75 -9.24
N PRO A 251 -5.48 -4.72 -8.85
CA PRO A 251 -4.40 -4.86 -9.81
C PRO A 251 -4.42 -6.25 -10.48
N GLY A 252 -3.74 -6.38 -11.62
CA GLY A 252 -3.82 -7.58 -12.47
C GLY A 252 -3.24 -8.87 -11.87
N ASP A 253 -2.64 -8.83 -10.69
CA ASP A 253 -2.07 -9.98 -9.96
C ASP A 253 -2.95 -10.47 -8.79
N VAL A 254 -4.14 -9.90 -8.61
CA VAL A 254 -5.09 -10.34 -7.58
C VAL A 254 -5.67 -11.71 -7.92
N SER A 255 -5.61 -12.64 -6.96
CA SER A 255 -6.22 -13.96 -7.13
C SER A 255 -7.75 -13.85 -7.11
N ARG A 256 -8.43 -14.75 -7.83
CA ARG A 256 -9.90 -14.83 -7.80
C ARG A 256 -10.42 -15.00 -6.36
N GLU A 257 -9.70 -15.69 -5.48
CA GLU A 257 -10.12 -15.90 -4.09
C GLU A 257 -10.11 -14.61 -3.25
N ASP A 258 -9.19 -13.69 -3.54
CA ASP A 258 -9.03 -12.42 -2.82
C ASP A 258 -10.02 -11.34 -3.25
N VAL A 259 -10.65 -11.49 -4.43
CA VAL A 259 -11.55 -10.49 -5.02
C VAL A 259 -12.63 -9.98 -4.05
N PRO A 260 -13.40 -10.83 -3.34
CA PRO A 260 -14.41 -10.33 -2.39
C PRO A 260 -13.82 -9.41 -1.33
N THR A 261 -12.68 -9.78 -0.75
CA THR A 261 -11.98 -8.96 0.25
C THR A 261 -11.52 -7.62 -0.34
N ARG A 262 -11.03 -7.60 -1.60
CA ARG A 262 -10.66 -6.35 -2.28
C ARG A 262 -11.86 -5.44 -2.54
N LEU A 263 -13.00 -6.00 -2.92
CA LEU A 263 -14.23 -5.23 -3.11
C LEU A 263 -14.72 -4.61 -1.80
N GLU A 264 -14.63 -5.33 -0.68
CA GLU A 264 -14.95 -4.76 0.65
C GLU A 264 -14.01 -3.60 1.04
N LEU A 265 -12.73 -3.66 0.64
CA LEU A 265 -11.81 -2.53 0.84
C LEU A 265 -12.18 -1.32 -0.01
N TYR A 266 -12.63 -1.53 -1.26
CA TYR A 266 -13.20 -0.47 -2.10
C TYR A 266 -14.40 0.18 -1.39
N ALA A 267 -15.35 -0.62 -0.91
CA ALA A 267 -16.51 -0.09 -0.19
C ALA A 267 -16.09 0.69 1.06
N LYS A 268 -15.14 0.17 1.83
CA LYS A 268 -14.59 0.85 3.01
C LYS A 268 -13.92 2.18 2.67
N ALA A 269 -13.16 2.26 1.57
CA ALA A 269 -12.49 3.49 1.15
C ALA A 269 -13.47 4.56 0.66
N ARG A 270 -14.60 4.15 0.06
CA ARG A 270 -15.52 5.05 -0.64
C ARG A 270 -16.75 5.46 0.14
N GLN A 271 -17.36 4.54 0.89
CA GLN A 271 -18.70 4.73 1.46
C GLN A 271 -18.81 5.97 2.35
N GLU A 272 -17.94 6.12 3.35
CA GLU A 272 -18.02 7.24 4.29
C GLU A 272 -17.97 8.59 3.56
N ARG A 273 -16.99 8.74 2.67
CA ARG A 273 -16.78 9.95 1.87
C ARG A 273 -17.98 10.27 1.00
N VAL A 274 -18.43 9.28 0.24
CA VAL A 274 -19.54 9.45 -0.69
C VAL A 274 -20.83 9.81 0.05
N LEU A 275 -21.14 9.13 1.16
CA LEU A 275 -22.35 9.39 1.94
C LEU A 275 -22.34 10.77 2.59
N GLN A 276 -21.18 11.23 3.07
CA GLN A 276 -21.05 12.58 3.61
C GLN A 276 -21.30 13.65 2.56
N ILE A 277 -20.76 13.48 1.34
CA ILE A 277 -20.99 14.41 0.23
C ILE A 277 -22.46 14.32 -0.21
N GLN A 278 -23.03 13.11 -0.30
CA GLN A 278 -24.43 12.90 -0.68
C GLN A 278 -25.39 13.62 0.27
N GLU A 279 -25.23 13.45 1.58
CA GLU A 279 -26.08 14.11 2.57
C GLU A 279 -25.97 15.64 2.45
N TYR A 280 -24.76 16.16 2.23
CA TYR A 280 -24.59 17.58 1.99
C TYR A 280 -25.31 18.08 0.72
N THR A 281 -25.34 17.27 -0.35
CA THR A 281 -26.13 17.61 -1.55
C THR A 281 -27.63 17.61 -1.27
N ARG A 282 -28.14 16.70 -0.42
CA ARG A 282 -29.54 16.70 0.02
C ARG A 282 -29.88 17.95 0.80
N GLU A 283 -29.05 18.32 1.76
CA GLU A 283 -29.21 19.57 2.51
C GLU A 283 -29.23 20.80 1.58
N SER A 284 -28.30 20.84 0.63
CA SER A 284 -28.22 21.92 -0.39
C SER A 284 -29.50 22.02 -1.25
N GLY A 285 -30.21 20.91 -1.42
CA GLY A 285 -31.52 20.87 -2.07
C GLY A 285 -32.66 21.40 -1.21
N ARG A 286 -32.57 21.26 0.12
CA ARG A 286 -33.58 21.71 1.09
C ARG A 286 -33.42 23.19 1.50
N ARG A 287 -32.22 23.75 1.40
CA ARG A 287 -31.91 25.13 1.84
C ARG A 287 -32.62 26.20 0.99
N HIS A 288 -33.29 27.12 1.67
CA HIS A 288 -33.85 28.36 1.12
C HIS A 288 -32.80 29.48 1.18
N VAL A 289 -32.86 30.45 0.26
CA VAL A 289 -31.90 31.57 0.18
C VAL A 289 -31.88 32.38 1.49
N GLY A 290 -30.72 32.52 2.14
CA GLY A 290 -30.54 33.46 3.27
C GLY A 290 -29.65 33.03 4.45
N GLY A 291 -29.06 31.83 4.46
CA GLY A 291 -28.12 31.42 5.52
C GLY A 291 -26.73 32.04 5.35
N LYS A 292 -26.13 32.58 6.43
CA LYS A 292 -24.69 32.94 6.46
C LYS A 292 -23.86 31.66 6.45
N GLU A 293 -23.10 31.38 5.40
CA GLU A 293 -22.25 30.19 5.32
C GLU A 293 -20.93 30.47 4.61
N ASP A 294 -19.92 30.93 5.35
CA ASP A 294 -18.59 31.13 4.77
C ASP A 294 -17.58 30.05 5.18
N VAL A 295 -17.70 29.45 6.38
CA VAL A 295 -16.71 28.46 6.89
C VAL A 295 -17.07 27.01 6.53
N ILE A 296 -18.30 26.57 6.80
CA ILE A 296 -18.73 25.18 6.54
C ILE A 296 -18.71 24.89 5.02
N ALA A 297 -19.15 25.86 4.21
CA ALA A 297 -19.11 25.74 2.76
C ALA A 297 -17.67 25.65 2.21
N ALA A 298 -16.71 26.36 2.81
CA ALA A 298 -15.30 26.26 2.44
C ALA A 298 -14.70 24.90 2.81
N ILE A 299 -14.92 24.42 4.04
CA ILE A 299 -14.45 23.09 4.50
C ILE A 299 -14.97 21.99 3.58
N ILE A 300 -16.26 22.03 3.24
CA ILE A 300 -16.85 21.02 2.35
C ILE A 300 -16.35 21.14 0.92
N SER A 301 -16.06 22.36 0.46
CA SER A 301 -15.44 22.56 -0.86
C SER A 301 -14.05 21.91 -0.92
N SER A 302 -13.19 22.15 0.08
CA SER A 302 -11.91 21.45 0.19
C SER A 302 -12.08 19.95 0.31
N TYR A 303 -13.00 19.47 1.16
CA TYR A 303 -13.26 18.04 1.31
C TYR A 303 -13.62 17.38 -0.02
N ILE A 304 -14.39 18.04 -0.89
CA ILE A 304 -14.75 17.52 -2.21
C ILE A 304 -13.58 17.65 -3.19
N TYR A 305 -12.94 18.82 -3.30
CA TYR A 305 -12.06 19.14 -4.42
C TYR A 305 -10.55 18.91 -4.17
N ASP A 306 -10.10 18.77 -2.90
CA ASP A 306 -8.69 18.54 -2.54
C ASP A 306 -8.32 17.05 -2.40
N HIS A 307 -9.29 16.15 -2.58
CA HIS A 307 -9.09 14.72 -2.33
C HIS A 307 -8.48 14.01 -3.53
N ASP A 308 -7.44 13.22 -3.29
CA ASP A 308 -6.92 12.24 -4.24
C ASP A 308 -7.36 10.84 -3.83
N GLU A 309 -8.26 10.26 -4.61
CA GLU A 309 -8.80 8.93 -4.33
C GLU A 309 -7.78 7.81 -4.55
N TRP A 310 -6.84 7.99 -5.49
CA TRP A 310 -5.81 6.99 -5.75
C TRP A 310 -4.91 6.84 -4.53
N ASP A 311 -4.45 7.96 -3.97
CA ASP A 311 -3.60 7.97 -2.78
C ASP A 311 -4.33 7.43 -1.55
N HIS A 312 -5.58 7.85 -1.35
CA HIS A 312 -6.41 7.37 -0.24
C HIS A 312 -6.62 5.85 -0.30
N SER A 313 -7.11 5.34 -1.43
CA SER A 313 -7.33 3.90 -1.63
C SER A 313 -6.02 3.11 -1.55
N SER A 314 -4.91 3.66 -2.02
CA SER A 314 -3.59 3.02 -1.95
C SER A 314 -3.14 2.80 -0.51
N GLU A 315 -3.37 3.78 0.37
CA GLU A 315 -3.07 3.65 1.80
C GLU A 315 -4.00 2.63 2.49
N VAL A 316 -5.31 2.66 2.19
CA VAL A 316 -6.26 1.66 2.73
C VAL A 316 -5.84 0.24 2.34
N LEU A 317 -5.45 0.04 1.08
CA LEU A 317 -4.96 -1.25 0.57
C LEU A 317 -3.67 -1.67 1.27
N ARG A 318 -2.72 -0.75 1.41
CA ARG A 318 -1.41 -0.98 2.03
C ARG A 318 -1.56 -1.40 3.49
N GLN A 319 -2.38 -0.69 4.27
CA GLN A 319 -2.69 -1.05 5.65
C GLN A 319 -3.34 -2.42 5.76
N HIS A 320 -4.24 -2.78 4.84
CA HIS A 320 -4.83 -4.11 4.82
C HIS A 320 -3.80 -5.19 4.51
N LEU A 321 -2.95 -5.00 3.50
CA LEU A 321 -1.91 -5.96 3.14
C LEU A 321 -0.95 -6.21 4.31
N TRP A 322 -0.54 -5.16 5.01
CA TRP A 322 0.30 -5.28 6.20
C TRP A 322 -0.40 -5.99 7.36
N SER A 323 -1.72 -5.82 7.52
CA SER A 323 -2.46 -6.48 8.61
C SER A 323 -2.69 -7.97 8.37
N GLN A 324 -2.56 -8.46 7.12
CA GLN A 324 -2.67 -9.89 6.81
C GLN A 324 -1.53 -10.73 7.40
N ASN A 325 -0.38 -10.11 7.70
CA ASN A 325 0.69 -10.78 8.41
C ASN A 325 0.91 -10.14 9.79
N GLN A 326 0.54 -10.86 10.85
CA GLN A 326 0.73 -10.39 12.23
C GLN A 326 2.18 -10.52 12.73
N GLN A 327 3.04 -11.22 11.99
CA GLN A 327 4.45 -11.46 12.34
C GLN A 327 5.41 -10.62 11.49
N VAL A 328 4.94 -9.48 10.99
CA VAL A 328 5.74 -8.57 10.16
C VAL A 328 6.80 -7.86 11.00
N TYR A 329 8.03 -7.82 10.49
CA TYR A 329 9.10 -7.06 11.09
C TYR A 329 8.97 -5.56 10.73
N TYR A 330 8.66 -4.73 11.72
CA TYR A 330 8.73 -3.27 11.59
C TYR A 330 10.05 -2.76 12.15
N ARG A 331 10.65 -1.80 11.45
CA ARG A 331 11.80 -1.01 11.91
C ARG A 331 11.54 0.46 11.63
N GLN A 332 12.21 1.35 12.35
CA GLN A 332 12.12 2.77 12.03
C GLN A 332 12.75 3.06 10.66
N PRO A 333 12.17 3.95 9.84
CA PRO A 333 10.92 4.69 10.04
C PRO A 333 9.65 3.89 9.69
N THR A 334 8.79 3.64 10.69
CA THR A 334 7.62 2.73 10.55
C THR A 334 6.50 3.27 9.67
N VAL A 335 6.46 4.57 9.39
CA VAL A 335 5.44 5.20 8.52
C VAL A 335 5.51 4.69 7.07
N PHE A 336 6.65 4.16 6.66
CA PHE A 336 6.83 3.57 5.32
C PHE A 336 6.51 2.07 5.28
N GLY A 337 6.06 1.50 6.39
CA GLY A 337 5.66 0.11 6.48
C GLY A 337 6.71 -0.84 7.04
N PRO A 338 6.56 -2.14 6.74
CA PRO A 338 7.53 -3.18 7.06
C PRO A 338 8.90 -2.84 6.47
N MET A 339 9.96 -3.14 7.22
CA MET A 339 11.30 -3.02 6.65
C MET A 339 11.64 -4.32 5.91
N PRO A 340 11.99 -4.29 4.62
CA PRO A 340 12.42 -5.48 3.90
C PRO A 340 13.74 -6.01 4.48
N GLY A 341 13.97 -7.31 4.37
CA GLY A 341 15.17 -7.94 4.90
C GLY A 341 15.30 -9.40 4.48
N PRO A 342 16.20 -10.17 5.10
CA PRO A 342 16.36 -11.59 4.79
C PRO A 342 15.12 -12.44 5.07
N ARG A 343 14.26 -12.03 6.01
CA ARG A 343 13.07 -12.77 6.45
C ARG A 343 11.79 -12.39 5.66
N GLN A 344 11.70 -11.16 5.16
CA GLN A 344 10.48 -10.66 4.51
C GLN A 344 10.75 -9.66 3.37
N ASP A 345 9.78 -9.53 2.46
CA ASP A 345 9.76 -8.47 1.45
C ASP A 345 9.14 -7.15 1.98
N PHE A 346 9.01 -6.14 1.12
CA PHE A 346 8.41 -4.84 1.46
C PHE A 346 6.94 -4.92 1.89
N TRP A 347 6.25 -6.01 1.55
CA TRP A 347 4.86 -6.25 1.91
C TRP A 347 4.73 -7.14 3.15
N GLY A 348 5.86 -7.51 3.77
CA GLY A 348 5.90 -8.42 4.91
C GLY A 348 5.76 -9.89 4.54
N ARG A 349 5.86 -10.28 3.26
CA ARG A 349 5.77 -11.69 2.83
C ARG A 349 7.08 -12.42 3.10
N SER A 350 7.02 -13.67 3.59
CA SER A 350 8.19 -14.47 3.92
C SER A 350 9.12 -14.69 2.71
N ARG A 351 10.43 -14.63 2.95
CA ARG A 351 11.48 -14.91 1.97
C ARG A 351 12.16 -16.27 2.12
N ALA A 352 11.72 -17.11 3.05
CA ALA A 352 12.33 -18.42 3.34
C ALA A 352 12.53 -19.27 2.06
N ALA A 353 11.52 -19.30 1.17
CA ALA A 353 11.60 -20.02 -0.10
C ALA A 353 12.75 -19.51 -1.00
N ALA A 354 12.99 -18.20 -1.05
CA ALA A 354 14.12 -17.64 -1.79
C ALA A 354 15.46 -18.00 -1.12
N SER A 355 15.50 -18.00 0.22
CA SER A 355 16.69 -18.32 1.02
C SER A 355 17.15 -19.77 0.87
N THR A 356 16.25 -20.72 0.59
CA THR A 356 16.63 -22.14 0.31
C THR A 356 17.56 -22.29 -0.91
N LYS A 357 17.50 -21.36 -1.86
CA LYS A 357 18.34 -21.37 -3.08
C LYS A 357 19.54 -20.45 -2.98
N ALA A 358 19.67 -19.70 -1.88
CA ALA A 358 20.81 -18.80 -1.67
C ALA A 358 22.07 -19.62 -1.37
N LYS A 359 23.21 -19.17 -1.90
CA LYS A 359 24.51 -19.82 -1.69
C LYS A 359 25.25 -19.17 -0.53
N PHE A 360 26.03 -19.96 0.20
CA PHE A 360 26.97 -19.47 1.22
C PHE A 360 28.37 -20.04 0.99
N CYS A 361 29.36 -19.30 1.51
CA CYS A 361 30.75 -19.71 1.60
C CYS A 361 31.30 -19.21 2.93
N THR A 362 31.86 -20.09 3.75
CA THR A 362 32.42 -19.75 5.06
C THR A 362 33.81 -20.29 5.22
N ALA A 363 34.77 -19.41 5.50
CA ALA A 363 36.09 -19.78 5.98
C ALA A 363 36.15 -19.70 7.50
N SER A 364 36.73 -20.69 8.17
CA SER A 364 36.87 -20.72 9.62
C SER A 364 38.23 -21.23 10.08
N ILE A 365 38.69 -20.71 11.23
CA ILE A 365 39.84 -21.21 11.99
C ILE A 365 39.34 -21.53 13.40
N ARG A 366 39.52 -22.78 13.83
CA ARG A 366 39.28 -23.23 15.19
C ARG A 366 40.61 -23.38 15.91
N PHE A 367 40.73 -22.84 17.11
CA PHE A 367 41.99 -22.85 17.85
C PHE A 367 41.78 -22.96 19.36
N LYS A 368 42.80 -23.45 20.07
CA LYS A 368 42.88 -23.44 21.54
C LYS A 368 43.31 -22.06 22.02
N THR A 369 42.69 -21.59 23.10
CA THR A 369 42.99 -20.29 23.72
C THR A 369 42.74 -20.33 25.23
N SER A 370 42.91 -19.18 25.90
CA SER A 370 42.76 -19.02 27.35
C SER A 370 41.29 -19.05 27.78
N ARG A 371 40.88 -20.10 28.50
CA ARG A 371 39.55 -20.19 29.14
C ARG A 371 39.28 -18.99 30.06
N THR A 372 40.28 -18.56 30.83
CA THR A 372 40.17 -17.43 31.76
C THR A 372 39.86 -16.14 31.02
N LEU A 373 40.52 -15.91 29.88
CA LEU A 373 40.26 -14.72 29.06
C LEU A 373 38.86 -14.78 28.44
N LEU A 374 38.48 -15.93 27.86
CA LEU A 374 37.15 -16.10 27.26
C LEU A 374 36.02 -15.90 28.29
N LYS A 375 36.22 -16.26 29.56
CA LYS A 375 35.25 -15.99 30.63
C LYS A 375 34.94 -14.51 30.80
N ASN A 376 35.92 -13.63 30.54
CA ASN A 376 35.76 -12.17 30.65
C ASN A 376 34.97 -11.57 29.48
N LEU A 377 34.64 -12.36 28.45
CA LEU A 377 33.82 -11.94 27.32
C LEU A 377 32.34 -12.32 27.50
N LEU A 378 32.01 -13.09 28.55
CA LEU A 378 30.64 -13.49 28.85
C LEU A 378 29.85 -12.32 29.47
N PRO A 379 28.57 -12.10 29.11
CA PRO A 379 27.79 -10.95 29.57
C PRO A 379 27.57 -10.89 31.08
N SER A 380 27.46 -12.04 31.73
CA SER A 380 27.15 -12.15 33.14
C SER A 380 27.61 -13.50 33.72
N SER A 381 27.50 -13.64 35.05
CA SER A 381 27.77 -14.88 35.76
C SER A 381 26.79 -16.01 35.46
N SER A 382 25.67 -15.72 34.78
CA SER A 382 24.70 -16.73 34.33
C SER A 382 25.24 -17.57 33.16
N TYR A 383 26.29 -17.11 32.49
CA TYR A 383 26.97 -17.86 31.44
C TYR A 383 28.19 -18.60 32.01
N SER A 384 28.41 -19.85 31.60
CA SER A 384 29.57 -20.64 32.00
C SER A 384 29.97 -21.65 30.93
N PHE A 385 31.12 -22.31 31.09
CA PHE A 385 31.62 -23.29 30.11
C PHE A 385 31.22 -24.72 30.45
N THR A 386 30.85 -25.50 29.44
CA THR A 386 30.66 -26.95 29.44
C THR A 386 31.85 -27.66 28.77
N ASP A 387 31.93 -28.98 28.88
CA ASP A 387 32.99 -29.78 28.26
C ASP A 387 32.65 -30.14 26.81
N GLY A 388 33.13 -29.30 25.88
CA GLY A 388 33.25 -29.58 24.43
C GLY A 388 31.97 -29.37 23.60
N LEU A 389 32.09 -28.74 22.42
CA LEU A 389 31.05 -28.65 21.37
C LEU A 389 31.67 -28.17 20.02
N ASP A 390 31.05 -28.56 18.88
CA ASP A 390 31.42 -28.26 17.47
C ASP A 390 30.46 -27.24 16.80
N TRP A 391 30.67 -26.83 15.53
CA TRP A 391 30.45 -25.48 14.93
C TRP A 391 29.23 -25.23 13.96
N LEU A 392 28.91 -23.96 13.61
CA LEU A 392 28.01 -23.49 12.52
C LEU A 392 28.31 -22.07 11.94
N ALA A 393 27.86 -21.76 10.71
CA ALA A 393 27.85 -20.43 10.06
C ALA A 393 26.78 -20.26 8.93
N GLY A 394 26.45 -19.02 8.53
CA GLY A 394 25.49 -18.67 7.44
C GLY A 394 25.75 -17.29 6.80
N GLY A 395 25.38 -17.09 5.52
CA GLY A 395 25.96 -16.07 4.61
C GLY A 395 25.04 -15.00 3.97
N GLY A 396 25.39 -14.62 2.71
CA GLY A 396 24.73 -13.60 1.85
C GLY A 396 25.56 -12.34 1.55
N TYR A 397 26.52 -12.07 2.42
CA TYR A 397 27.45 -10.95 2.46
C TYR A 397 28.65 -11.37 3.32
N ASN A 398 29.74 -10.59 3.38
CA ASN A 398 30.90 -11.02 4.15
C ASN A 398 30.68 -10.73 5.64
N HIS A 399 30.90 -11.74 6.47
CA HIS A 399 30.86 -11.58 7.92
C HIS A 399 32.07 -12.25 8.56
N PHE A 400 32.48 -11.72 9.70
CA PHE A 400 33.61 -12.20 10.48
C PHE A 400 33.21 -12.18 11.96
N GLY A 401 33.26 -13.30 12.67
CA GLY A 401 32.74 -13.40 14.03
C GLY A 401 33.59 -14.26 14.94
N LEU A 402 33.55 -13.97 16.24
CA LEU A 402 34.15 -14.81 17.28
C LEU A 402 33.07 -15.73 17.84
N TYR A 403 33.27 -17.05 17.78
CA TYR A 403 32.35 -18.04 18.34
C TYR A 403 33.02 -18.75 19.52
N ILE A 404 32.39 -18.66 20.69
CA ILE A 404 32.87 -19.28 21.92
C ILE A 404 32.05 -20.55 22.16
N HIS A 405 32.66 -21.70 21.93
CA HIS A 405 31.98 -23.00 22.03
C HIS A 405 31.87 -23.52 23.46
N GLY A 406 30.89 -24.40 23.69
CA GLY A 406 30.67 -25.03 24.99
C GLY A 406 30.25 -24.01 26.04
N VAL A 407 29.32 -23.11 25.71
CA VAL A 407 28.76 -22.16 26.67
C VAL A 407 27.36 -22.62 27.07
N GLN A 408 27.07 -22.53 28.36
CA GLN A 408 25.74 -22.72 28.90
C GLN A 408 25.27 -21.42 29.55
N TYR A 409 23.99 -21.12 29.39
CA TYR A 409 23.27 -20.08 30.09
C TYR A 409 22.32 -20.72 31.10
N LYS A 410 22.37 -20.26 32.35
CA LYS A 410 21.44 -20.66 33.42
C LYS A 410 20.43 -19.55 33.69
N SER A 411 19.15 -19.83 33.44
CA SER A 411 18.04 -18.93 33.72
C SER A 411 17.75 -18.81 35.22
N ALA A 412 16.94 -17.83 35.60
CA ALA A 412 16.54 -17.53 36.97
C ALA A 412 15.79 -18.69 37.65
N ASP A 413 15.03 -19.47 36.87
CA ASP A 413 14.34 -20.69 37.34
C ASP A 413 15.25 -21.93 37.39
N GLY A 414 16.50 -21.80 36.94
CA GLY A 414 17.52 -22.84 36.99
C GLY A 414 17.62 -23.71 35.73
N GLN A 415 16.82 -23.46 34.69
CA GLN A 415 16.97 -24.15 33.40
C GLN A 415 18.31 -23.82 32.74
N ILE A 416 18.89 -24.81 32.05
CA ILE A 416 20.17 -24.68 31.35
C ILE A 416 19.92 -24.72 29.85
N THR A 417 20.44 -23.73 29.13
CA THR A 417 20.49 -23.69 27.67
C THR A 417 21.94 -23.73 27.21
N GLU A 418 22.32 -24.72 26.41
CA GLU A 418 23.67 -24.88 25.90
C GLU A 418 23.79 -24.42 24.45
N GLY A 419 24.96 -23.91 24.07
CA GLY A 419 25.23 -23.45 22.72
C GLY A 419 26.62 -22.86 22.53
N SER A 420 26.84 -22.27 21.36
CA SER A 420 27.99 -21.40 21.09
C SER A 420 27.60 -19.96 21.38
N TYR A 421 28.38 -19.22 22.14
CA TYR A 421 28.14 -17.80 22.39
C TYR A 421 28.85 -16.93 21.36
N LEU A 422 28.12 -15.98 20.78
CA LEU A 422 28.63 -15.02 19.80
C LEU A 422 28.71 -13.62 20.44
N PRO A 423 29.88 -13.19 20.97
CA PRO A 423 30.06 -11.86 21.56
C PRO A 423 30.08 -10.73 20.55
N VAL A 424 30.52 -10.99 19.31
CA VAL A 424 30.59 -9.96 18.25
C VAL A 424 30.56 -10.60 16.87
N LEU A 425 29.85 -9.96 15.96
CA LEU A 425 29.81 -10.29 14.54
C LEU A 425 30.06 -9.03 13.70
N PHE A 426 31.10 -9.04 12.89
CA PHE A 426 31.39 -7.97 11.94
C PHE A 426 30.75 -8.27 10.59
N GLU A 427 30.15 -7.27 9.96
CA GLU A 427 29.54 -7.39 8.63
C GLU A 427 29.88 -6.16 7.77
N ASP A 428 29.89 -6.35 6.45
CA ASP A 428 30.25 -5.31 5.47
C ASP A 428 29.05 -4.59 4.83
N LEU A 429 27.82 -4.91 5.27
CA LEU A 429 26.58 -4.26 4.81
C LEU A 429 25.72 -3.79 5.98
N ALA A 430 25.09 -2.62 5.83
CA ALA A 430 24.26 -2.02 6.87
C ALA A 430 22.94 -2.78 7.12
N ASP A 431 22.27 -3.26 6.08
CA ASP A 431 20.96 -3.92 6.18
C ASP A 431 20.94 -5.17 7.08
N PRO A 432 21.89 -6.13 6.95
CA PRO A 432 21.93 -7.29 7.82
C PRO A 432 22.36 -6.95 9.26
N ILE A 433 23.13 -5.87 9.45
CA ILE A 433 23.49 -5.34 10.78
C ILE A 433 22.24 -4.84 11.48
N LEU A 434 21.50 -3.94 10.83
CA LEU A 434 20.31 -3.33 11.42
C LEU A 434 19.25 -4.39 11.73
N SER A 435 18.94 -5.25 10.75
CA SER A 435 17.95 -6.30 10.95
C SER A 435 18.36 -7.31 12.03
N GLY A 436 19.61 -7.77 12.05
CA GLY A 436 20.08 -8.71 13.07
C GLY A 436 20.11 -8.12 14.49
N ARG A 437 20.44 -6.83 14.64
CA ARG A 437 20.43 -6.15 15.94
C ARG A 437 19.00 -5.93 16.43
N GLU A 438 18.17 -5.30 15.62
CA GLU A 438 16.83 -4.83 16.02
C GLU A 438 15.80 -5.95 16.09
N GLU A 439 15.89 -6.95 15.22
CA GLU A 439 14.93 -8.06 15.16
C GLU A 439 15.40 -9.24 16.03
N LEU A 440 16.70 -9.59 15.97
CA LEU A 440 17.19 -10.89 16.44
C LEU A 440 18.16 -10.81 17.63
N GLY A 441 18.60 -9.61 18.03
CA GLY A 441 19.52 -9.45 19.17
C GLY A 441 20.99 -9.82 18.89
N PHE A 442 21.40 -9.95 17.63
CA PHE A 442 22.80 -10.21 17.30
C PHE A 442 23.70 -8.99 17.60
N PRO A 443 24.93 -9.19 18.12
CA PRO A 443 25.88 -8.11 18.37
C PRO A 443 26.66 -7.74 17.10
N LYS A 444 25.93 -7.28 16.08
CA LYS A 444 26.51 -6.96 14.77
C LYS A 444 27.13 -5.57 14.74
N VAL A 445 28.30 -5.42 14.14
CA VAL A 445 28.96 -4.13 13.92
C VAL A 445 29.54 -4.06 12.51
N PHE A 446 29.69 -2.86 11.97
CA PHE A 446 30.22 -2.69 10.62
C PHE A 446 31.74 -2.83 10.59
N SER A 447 32.26 -3.60 9.63
CA SER A 447 33.66 -3.58 9.20
C SER A 447 33.70 -3.86 7.70
N SER A 448 34.62 -3.22 6.98
CA SER A 448 34.95 -3.68 5.63
C SER A 448 35.60 -5.05 5.75
N ILE A 449 35.16 -6.01 4.95
CA ILE A 449 35.64 -7.39 4.95
C ILE A 449 35.94 -7.77 3.50
N ASP A 450 37.22 -7.80 3.15
CA ASP A 450 37.68 -8.15 1.81
C ASP A 450 38.09 -9.62 1.77
N VAL A 451 37.49 -10.38 0.87
CA VAL A 451 37.77 -11.81 0.68
C VAL A 451 38.48 -12.03 -0.64
N ASN A 452 39.73 -12.50 -0.57
CA ASN A 452 40.56 -12.88 -1.70
C ASN A 452 40.73 -14.39 -1.77
N ARG A 453 39.98 -15.02 -2.67
CA ARG A 453 40.00 -16.47 -2.87
C ARG A 453 40.87 -16.86 -4.06
N ARG A 454 41.73 -17.87 -3.87
CA ARG A 454 42.51 -18.55 -4.91
C ARG A 454 42.25 -20.06 -4.85
N ARG A 455 42.83 -20.81 -5.79
CA ARG A 455 42.64 -22.28 -5.90
C ARG A 455 43.00 -23.02 -4.60
N HIS A 456 44.11 -22.63 -3.96
CA HIS A 456 44.66 -23.30 -2.77
C HIS A 456 44.80 -22.36 -1.56
N SER A 457 44.17 -21.19 -1.60
CA SER A 457 44.24 -20.25 -0.48
C SER A 457 43.03 -19.33 -0.38
N TYR A 458 42.75 -18.86 0.83
CA TYR A 458 41.63 -18.00 1.16
C TYR A 458 42.12 -16.94 2.15
N HIS A 459 42.05 -15.67 1.76
CA HIS A 459 42.54 -14.56 2.57
C HIS A 459 41.38 -13.62 2.88
N VAL A 460 41.19 -13.29 4.14
CA VAL A 460 40.19 -12.32 4.60
C VAL A 460 40.92 -11.17 5.26
N THR A 461 40.57 -9.94 4.90
CA THR A 461 41.07 -8.73 5.54
C THR A 461 39.90 -7.95 6.12
N ALA A 462 39.96 -7.65 7.42
CA ALA A 462 38.99 -6.82 8.09
C ALA A 462 39.58 -5.43 8.37
N SER A 463 38.86 -4.39 7.97
CA SER A 463 39.32 -3.02 8.11
C SER A 463 38.20 -2.03 8.41
N TRP A 464 38.57 -0.87 8.95
CA TRP A 464 37.65 0.25 9.16
C TRP A 464 38.32 1.54 8.70
N ARG A 465 37.72 2.21 7.69
CA ARG A 465 38.25 3.44 7.06
C ARG A 465 39.74 3.36 6.71
N GLY A 466 40.21 2.22 6.22
CA GLY A 466 41.59 1.97 5.80
C GLY A 466 42.52 1.45 6.91
N GLY A 467 42.12 1.48 8.18
CA GLY A 467 42.83 0.79 9.26
C GLY A 467 42.57 -0.71 9.21
N VAL A 468 43.54 -1.49 8.73
CA VAL A 468 43.47 -2.95 8.71
C VAL A 468 43.75 -3.48 10.11
N TRP A 469 42.77 -4.13 10.71
CA TRP A 469 42.85 -4.62 12.07
C TRP A 469 42.80 -6.15 12.18
N GLY A 470 42.32 -6.85 11.14
CA GLY A 470 42.18 -8.30 11.17
C GLY A 470 42.62 -8.95 9.87
N GLN A 471 43.33 -10.06 9.96
CA GLN A 471 43.70 -10.90 8.81
C GLN A 471 43.51 -12.38 9.14
N LEU A 472 42.81 -13.10 8.25
CA LEU A 472 42.64 -14.55 8.31
C LEU A 472 43.16 -15.14 7.01
N ASN A 473 44.19 -15.97 7.09
CA ASN A 473 44.84 -16.57 5.94
C ASN A 473 44.79 -18.09 6.04
N LEU A 474 44.18 -18.74 5.06
CA LEU A 474 44.18 -20.20 4.88
C LEU A 474 45.00 -20.54 3.66
N THR A 475 45.94 -21.47 3.77
CA THR A 475 46.77 -21.94 2.65
C THR A 475 46.83 -23.47 2.59
N GLY A 476 47.17 -23.99 1.41
CA GLY A 476 47.12 -25.43 1.13
C GLY A 476 45.71 -25.98 1.23
N LEU A 477 44.73 -25.27 0.66
CA LEU A 477 43.36 -25.77 0.60
C LEU A 477 43.26 -26.98 -0.33
N GLU A 478 42.81 -28.09 0.25
CA GLU A 478 42.57 -29.36 -0.43
C GLU A 478 41.13 -29.80 -0.20
N GLU A 479 40.53 -30.36 -1.25
CA GLU A 479 39.14 -30.81 -1.23
C GLU A 479 39.02 -32.16 -0.57
N LYS A 480 38.03 -32.28 0.30
CA LYS A 480 37.72 -33.56 0.94
C LYS A 480 37.17 -34.53 -0.10
N SER A 481 37.59 -35.80 -0.05
CA SER A 481 37.08 -36.83 -0.98
C SER A 481 35.58 -37.10 -0.75
N GLU A 482 34.85 -37.52 -1.79
CA GLU A 482 33.40 -37.79 -1.71
C GLU A 482 33.06 -38.87 -0.66
N GLU A 483 33.91 -39.89 -0.47
CA GLU A 483 33.74 -40.94 0.53
C GLU A 483 33.88 -40.42 1.98
N GLU A 484 34.77 -39.47 2.23
CA GLU A 484 34.93 -38.80 3.54
C GLU A 484 33.86 -37.72 3.81
N THR A 485 33.18 -37.27 2.76
CA THR A 485 32.08 -36.30 2.85
C THR A 485 30.77 -37.00 3.20
N GLN A 486 30.61 -38.28 2.81
CA GLN A 486 29.46 -39.12 3.17
C GLN A 486 29.63 -39.86 4.51
N THR A 487 30.84 -40.32 4.87
CA THR A 487 31.10 -41.02 6.14
C THR A 487 31.18 -40.10 7.37
N ASN A 488 31.49 -38.82 7.15
CA ASN A 488 31.58 -37.77 8.18
C ASN A 488 30.65 -36.58 7.88
N GLY A 489 29.70 -36.73 6.94
CA GLY A 489 28.67 -35.71 6.74
C GLY A 489 27.94 -35.51 8.06
N SER A 490 28.04 -34.33 8.67
CA SER A 490 27.45 -34.10 9.98
C SER A 490 25.93 -34.18 9.87
N THR A 491 25.39 -35.38 10.09
CA THR A 491 24.01 -35.64 10.49
C THR A 491 23.70 -35.09 11.89
N LYS A 492 24.67 -34.43 12.53
CA LYS A 492 24.48 -33.71 13.80
C LYS A 492 23.96 -32.31 13.51
N THR A 493 22.76 -32.05 14.01
CA THR A 493 22.26 -30.69 14.22
C THR A 493 23.36 -29.86 14.91
N PRO A 494 23.68 -28.68 14.38
CA PRO A 494 24.68 -27.83 15.00
C PRO A 494 24.25 -27.32 16.38
N PRO A 495 25.16 -26.79 17.21
CA PRO A 495 24.76 -26.24 18.50
C PRO A 495 23.91 -24.99 18.31
N ASN A 496 23.02 -24.75 19.26
CA ASN A 496 22.32 -23.47 19.37
C ASN A 496 23.31 -22.30 19.44
N LEU A 497 22.86 -21.13 18.99
CA LEU A 497 23.62 -19.89 19.12
C LEU A 497 23.07 -19.08 20.30
N LEU A 498 23.93 -18.74 21.25
CA LEU A 498 23.62 -17.85 22.36
C LEU A 498 24.06 -16.43 22.01
N LEU A 499 23.15 -15.48 22.21
CA LEU A 499 23.36 -14.05 21.99
C LEU A 499 22.94 -13.28 23.25
N HIS A 500 23.39 -12.03 23.37
CA HIS A 500 22.95 -11.12 24.42
C HIS A 500 22.45 -9.83 23.78
N ARG A 501 21.14 -9.60 23.83
CA ARG A 501 20.54 -8.39 23.26
C ARG A 501 20.71 -7.24 24.24
N TYR A 502 21.10 -6.07 23.72
CA TYR A 502 21.10 -4.82 24.46
C TYR A 502 20.64 -3.67 23.56
N MET A 503 19.57 -2.97 23.96
CA MET A 503 19.08 -1.75 23.31
C MET A 503 19.04 -0.62 24.33
N PRO A 504 19.75 0.50 24.10
CA PRO A 504 19.80 1.60 25.05
C PRO A 504 18.48 2.37 25.09
N SER A 505 18.13 2.90 26.26
CA SER A 505 17.02 3.84 26.40
C SER A 505 17.31 5.19 25.71
N VAL A 506 16.28 5.80 25.12
CA VAL A 506 16.38 7.16 24.57
C VAL A 506 16.39 8.22 25.69
N GLY A 507 17.31 9.18 25.66
CA GLY A 507 17.28 10.36 26.54
C GLY A 507 18.47 10.46 27.51
N LYS A 508 18.86 11.71 27.82
CA LYS A 508 20.06 12.01 28.63
C LYS A 508 20.02 11.34 30.00
N ASP A 509 18.88 11.37 30.67
CA ASP A 509 18.72 10.88 32.05
C ASP A 509 18.62 9.34 32.12
N ARG A 510 18.54 8.67 30.98
CA ARG A 510 18.47 7.20 30.87
C ARG A 510 19.74 6.57 30.29
N LYS A 511 20.84 7.35 30.17
CA LYS A 511 22.14 6.82 29.69
C LYS A 511 22.61 5.68 30.59
N GLY A 512 22.99 4.57 29.97
CA GLY A 512 23.42 3.36 30.69
C GLY A 512 22.27 2.44 31.12
N THR A 513 21.02 2.83 30.89
CA THR A 513 19.84 1.99 31.15
C THR A 513 19.32 1.43 29.84
N PRO A 514 19.19 0.10 29.68
CA PRO A 514 18.59 -0.48 28.49
C PRO A 514 17.06 -0.34 28.47
N GLU A 515 16.50 -0.13 27.27
CA GLU A 515 15.09 -0.38 26.96
C GLU A 515 14.82 -1.88 26.77
N ALA A 516 15.83 -2.65 26.35
CA ALA A 516 15.78 -4.10 26.28
C ALA A 516 17.16 -4.70 26.58
N GLU A 517 17.23 -5.62 27.54
CA GLU A 517 18.44 -6.41 27.81
C GLU A 517 18.04 -7.83 28.23
N TYR A 518 18.47 -8.84 27.46
CA TYR A 518 18.16 -10.25 27.77
C TYR A 518 18.99 -11.23 26.93
N PRO A 519 19.18 -12.46 27.43
CA PRO A 519 19.72 -13.57 26.65
C PRO A 519 18.78 -13.98 25.51
N VAL A 520 19.36 -14.32 24.36
CA VAL A 520 18.65 -14.84 23.19
C VAL A 520 19.28 -16.17 22.77
N VAL A 521 18.46 -17.11 22.34
CA VAL A 521 18.89 -18.36 21.71
C VAL A 521 18.36 -18.42 20.29
N VAL A 522 19.22 -18.82 19.36
CA VAL A 522 18.85 -19.28 18.01
C VAL A 522 18.90 -20.80 18.03
N ASP A 523 17.76 -21.43 17.84
CA ASP A 523 17.64 -22.89 17.85
C ASP A 523 18.04 -23.44 16.48
N SER A 524 19.18 -24.13 16.44
CA SER A 524 19.72 -24.61 15.16
C SER A 524 18.89 -25.74 14.56
N ALA A 525 18.14 -26.50 15.36
CA ALA A 525 17.23 -27.52 14.84
C ALA A 525 16.04 -26.85 14.16
N GLU A 526 15.45 -25.85 14.82
CA GLU A 526 14.30 -25.11 14.32
C GLU A 526 14.63 -24.31 13.05
N ASP A 527 15.75 -23.60 13.02
CA ASP A 527 16.20 -22.84 11.84
C ASP A 527 16.34 -23.72 10.59
N LEU A 528 16.84 -24.95 10.75
CA LEU A 528 16.98 -25.91 9.65
C LEU A 528 15.63 -26.39 9.10
N THR A 529 14.54 -26.25 9.86
CA THR A 529 13.18 -26.52 9.35
C THR A 529 12.64 -25.38 8.50
N VAL A 530 13.07 -24.14 8.78
CA VAL A 530 12.65 -22.93 8.04
C VAL A 530 13.38 -22.83 6.70
N VAL A 531 14.71 -22.94 6.74
CA VAL A 531 15.56 -22.96 5.54
C VAL A 531 16.55 -24.12 5.65
N PRO A 532 16.26 -25.28 5.02
CA PRO A 532 17.19 -26.40 4.98
C PRO A 532 18.50 -25.97 4.31
N SER A 533 19.62 -26.24 4.97
CA SER A 533 20.96 -26.00 4.41
C SER A 533 21.61 -27.29 3.94
N ARG A 534 22.39 -27.20 2.87
CA ARG A 534 23.13 -28.32 2.28
C ARG A 534 24.54 -27.87 1.94
N ILE A 535 25.52 -28.53 2.54
CA ILE A 535 26.93 -28.38 2.17
C ILE A 535 27.14 -29.04 0.80
N THR A 536 27.73 -28.29 -0.13
CA THR A 536 28.09 -28.76 -1.47
C THR A 536 29.59 -28.99 -1.60
N ARG A 537 30.41 -28.34 -0.76
CA ARG A 537 31.87 -28.44 -0.82
C ARG A 537 32.54 -28.17 0.53
N GLU A 538 33.56 -28.93 0.88
CA GLU A 538 34.44 -28.66 2.02
C GLU A 538 35.93 -28.74 1.58
N LEU A 539 36.68 -27.68 1.87
CA LEU A 539 38.12 -27.58 1.65
C LEU A 539 38.82 -27.46 3.00
N ARG A 540 39.89 -28.22 3.24
CA ARG A 540 40.70 -28.16 4.46
C ARG A 540 42.05 -27.52 4.17
N ALA A 541 42.49 -26.63 5.04
CA ALA A 541 43.77 -25.95 4.91
C ALA A 541 44.86 -26.73 5.64
N THR A 542 46.06 -26.83 5.05
CA THR A 542 47.23 -27.39 5.72
C THR A 542 47.87 -26.39 6.69
N ASP A 543 47.71 -25.08 6.43
CA ASP A 543 48.22 -24.01 7.27
C ASP A 543 47.21 -22.87 7.38
N ALA A 544 47.15 -22.25 8.56
CA ALA A 544 46.20 -21.19 8.85
C ALA A 544 46.77 -20.18 9.86
N ARG A 545 46.58 -18.89 9.55
CA ARG A 545 47.03 -17.78 10.38
C ARG A 545 45.88 -16.82 10.67
N LEU A 546 45.76 -16.40 11.93
CA LEU A 546 44.86 -15.35 12.39
C LEU A 546 45.69 -14.26 13.05
N GLU A 547 45.57 -13.03 12.56
CA GLU A 547 46.21 -11.84 13.11
C GLU A 547 45.16 -10.80 13.43
N ILE A 548 45.23 -10.25 14.64
CA ILE A 548 44.37 -9.15 15.09
C ILE A 548 45.28 -8.08 15.66
N ASP A 549 45.26 -6.90 15.07
CA ASP A 549 45.91 -5.69 15.56
C ASP A 549 44.85 -4.81 16.25
N GLY A 550 45.06 -4.53 17.54
CA GLY A 550 44.15 -3.71 18.34
C GLY A 550 43.96 -2.30 17.76
N LEU A 551 45.00 -1.79 17.07
CA LEU A 551 45.17 -0.40 16.66
C LEU A 551 44.94 0.59 17.82
N ASP A 552 45.18 1.88 17.61
CA ASP A 552 44.85 2.91 18.61
C ASP A 552 43.47 3.54 18.39
N TRP A 553 43.07 4.40 19.33
CA TRP A 553 41.79 5.12 19.28
C TRP A 553 41.64 6.03 18.05
N ASN A 554 42.75 6.55 17.49
CA ASN A 554 42.69 7.42 16.32
C ASN A 554 42.47 6.62 15.03
N GLN A 555 43.06 5.43 14.96
CA GLN A 555 42.93 4.53 13.82
C GLN A 555 41.60 3.76 13.83
N LEU A 556 41.05 3.48 15.02
CA LEU A 556 39.86 2.66 15.18
C LEU A 556 38.85 3.19 16.22
N PRO A 557 38.42 4.47 16.18
CA PRO A 557 37.68 5.12 17.25
C PRO A 557 36.37 4.42 17.65
N THR A 558 35.63 3.84 16.70
CA THR A 558 34.34 3.20 16.99
C THR A 558 34.42 1.70 17.24
N LEU A 559 35.58 1.07 17.01
CA LEU A 559 35.76 -0.38 17.19
C LEU A 559 36.95 -0.75 18.10
N HIS A 560 37.79 0.20 18.51
CA HIS A 560 39.00 -0.04 19.31
C HIS A 560 38.68 -0.82 20.59
N HIS A 561 37.62 -0.44 21.30
CA HIS A 561 37.15 -1.14 22.50
C HIS A 561 36.78 -2.62 22.28
N ILE A 562 36.44 -3.02 21.05
CA ILE A 562 36.18 -4.42 20.67
C ILE A 562 37.49 -5.07 20.22
N VAL A 563 38.17 -4.46 19.25
CA VAL A 563 39.32 -5.08 18.56
C VAL A 563 40.54 -5.20 19.46
N SER A 564 40.81 -4.19 20.30
CA SER A 564 41.88 -4.29 21.33
C SER A 564 41.65 -5.50 22.25
N ARG A 565 40.40 -5.78 22.63
CA ARG A 565 40.05 -6.94 23.46
C ARG A 565 40.17 -8.26 22.69
N LEU A 566 39.87 -8.27 21.39
CA LEU A 566 40.09 -9.44 20.54
C LEU A 566 41.58 -9.73 20.33
N ALA A 567 42.43 -8.70 20.21
CA ALA A 567 43.87 -8.84 20.08
C ALA A 567 44.54 -9.47 21.31
N GLU A 568 43.90 -9.39 22.48
CA GLU A 568 44.38 -10.06 23.69
C GLU A 568 44.18 -11.58 23.67
N VAL A 569 43.33 -12.14 22.80
CA VAL A 569 42.99 -13.57 22.76
C VAL A 569 44.18 -14.37 22.18
N PRO A 570 44.94 -15.13 23.00
CA PRO A 570 46.10 -15.84 22.48
C PRO A 570 45.68 -17.07 21.67
N VAL A 571 46.27 -17.25 20.49
CA VAL A 571 46.12 -18.48 19.70
C VAL A 571 47.20 -19.46 20.12
N TYR A 572 46.87 -20.43 20.98
CA TYR A 572 47.84 -21.42 21.44
C TYR A 572 48.12 -22.52 20.41
N GLN A 573 47.07 -22.95 19.71
CA GLN A 573 47.16 -24.02 18.72
C GLN A 573 45.97 -23.94 17.77
N VAL A 574 46.21 -23.91 16.46
CA VAL A 574 45.15 -24.14 15.47
C VAL A 574 44.78 -25.63 15.47
N ILE A 575 43.50 -25.91 15.63
CA ILE A 575 42.92 -27.26 15.67
C ILE A 575 42.38 -27.66 14.29
N GLU A 576 41.75 -26.72 13.60
CA GLU A 576 41.16 -26.95 12.29
C GLU A 576 41.06 -25.64 11.54
N ALA A 577 41.24 -25.68 10.23
CA ALA A 577 40.94 -24.57 9.36
C ALA A 577 40.35 -25.06 8.04
N LYS A 578 39.23 -24.48 7.61
CA LYS A 578 38.47 -24.96 6.47
C LYS A 578 37.67 -23.87 5.76
N VAL A 579 37.27 -24.16 4.52
CA VAL A 579 36.28 -23.41 3.75
C VAL A 579 35.12 -24.34 3.41
N VAL A 580 33.91 -23.94 3.74
CA VAL A 580 32.67 -24.69 3.48
C VAL A 580 31.79 -23.88 2.53
N GLU A 581 31.26 -24.52 1.50
CA GLU A 581 30.28 -23.93 0.59
C GLU A 581 28.99 -24.75 0.59
N GLY A 582 27.88 -24.07 0.35
CA GLY A 582 26.59 -24.73 0.31
C GLY A 582 25.46 -23.86 -0.20
N GLU A 583 24.26 -24.43 -0.13
CA GLU A 583 22.98 -23.80 -0.45
C GLU A 583 22.07 -23.83 0.78
N GLY A 584 21.12 -22.89 0.85
CA GLY A 584 20.23 -22.74 2.00
C GLY A 584 20.88 -21.88 3.08
N VAL A 585 20.56 -20.59 3.06
CA VAL A 585 21.05 -19.62 4.05
C VAL A 585 19.98 -19.45 5.13
N ALA A 586 20.28 -19.88 6.36
CA ALA A 586 19.41 -19.68 7.50
C ALA A 586 19.07 -18.19 7.66
N ASP A 587 17.78 -17.87 7.77
CA ASP A 587 17.31 -16.51 8.01
C ASP A 587 17.26 -16.15 9.50
N VAL A 588 17.70 -17.10 10.35
CA VAL A 588 17.85 -17.05 11.80
C VAL A 588 16.58 -16.61 12.53
N SER A 589 15.41 -16.99 11.97
CA SER A 589 14.11 -16.62 12.51
C SER A 589 13.74 -17.35 13.81
N SER A 590 14.42 -18.44 14.18
CA SER A 590 14.23 -19.10 15.49
C SER A 590 14.75 -18.30 16.68
N ALA A 591 15.44 -17.17 16.43
CA ALA A 591 15.96 -16.31 17.49
C ALA A 591 14.83 -15.88 18.45
N ARG A 592 14.96 -16.27 19.72
CA ARG A 592 13.96 -15.98 20.75
C ARG A 592 14.61 -15.69 22.09
N ARG A 593 13.92 -14.94 22.95
CA ARG A 593 14.38 -14.72 24.33
C ARG A 593 14.45 -16.05 25.06
N ILE A 594 15.47 -16.23 25.91
CA ILE A 594 15.50 -17.37 26.83
C ILE A 594 14.56 -17.12 28.01
N GLU A 595 14.43 -15.87 28.44
CA GLU A 595 13.56 -15.44 29.53
C GLU A 595 12.58 -14.36 29.05
N PRO A 596 11.34 -14.32 29.57
CA PRO A 596 10.30 -13.37 29.14
C PRO A 596 10.70 -11.88 29.27
#